data_AF-A0A6L5B7E6-F1
#
_entry.id   AF-A0A6L5B7E6-F1
#
_cell.length_a   1.000
_cell.length_b   1.000
_cell.length_c   1.000
_cell.angle_alpha   90.00
_cell.angle_beta   90.00
_cell.angle_gamma   90.00
#
_symmetry.space_group_name_H-M   'P 1'
#
loop_
_entity.id
_entity.type
_entity.pdbx_description
1 polymer ?
#
loop_
_entity_poly.entity_id
_entity_poly.type
_entity_poly.pdbx_seq_one_letter_code
_entity_poly.pdbx_strand_id
1 'polypeptide(L)'
;MGSTHCSYILDRLYNFNKTGKPNPTMNKTLLKDLQKRCPLINKKRQSQQLMFLNPDIAKTYRLNNTYYKRVLTNKSLEVNQQLLYDSDTNDFTDQYANYFEDFRRGFGLSITRMGGIQVLTGKKGEIRRNCRVRNKS
;
A
#
# COMPACT_ATOMS: atom_id res chain seq x y z
N MET A 1 5.14 2.17 -5.39
CA MET A 1 4.60 1.81 -6.72
C MET A 1 3.12 1.46 -6.58
N GLY A 2 2.43 1.18 -7.68
CA GLY A 2 1.03 0.78 -7.66
C GLY A 2 0.04 1.93 -7.43
N SER A 3 -1.22 1.63 -7.61
CA SER A 3 -2.35 2.55 -7.44
C SER A 3 -3.39 1.92 -6.53
N THR A 4 -4.24 2.76 -5.95
CA THR A 4 -5.42 2.33 -5.20
C THR A 4 -6.65 2.98 -5.77
N HIS A 5 -7.79 2.31 -5.67
CA HIS A 5 -9.08 2.95 -5.91
C HIS A 5 -9.40 3.92 -4.78
N CYS A 6 -10.04 5.04 -5.11
CA CYS A 6 -10.51 6.01 -4.13
C CYS A 6 -11.46 5.37 -3.12
N SER A 7 -12.27 4.38 -3.53
CA SER A 7 -13.22 3.66 -2.66
C SER A 7 -12.61 3.14 -1.36
N TYR A 8 -11.33 2.73 -1.37
CA TYR A 8 -10.64 2.21 -0.18
C TYR A 8 -10.23 3.29 0.83
N ILE A 9 -10.29 4.57 0.46
CA ILE A 9 -9.85 5.67 1.34
C ILE A 9 -10.91 6.75 1.57
N LEU A 10 -12.02 6.77 0.83
CA LEU A 10 -13.05 7.81 0.94
C LEU A 10 -13.59 7.98 2.36
N ASP A 11 -13.80 6.88 3.07
CA ASP A 11 -14.23 6.90 4.48
C ASP A 11 -13.29 7.78 5.31
N ARG A 12 -11.99 7.53 5.21
CA ARG A 12 -10.93 8.29 5.91
C ARG A 12 -10.85 9.76 5.48
N LEU A 13 -11.26 10.09 4.26
CA LEU A 13 -11.21 11.46 3.74
C LEU A 13 -12.42 12.32 4.10
N TYR A 14 -13.58 11.71 4.38
CA TYR A 14 -14.85 12.47 4.47
C TYR A 14 -15.78 12.05 5.60
N ASN A 15 -15.79 10.78 6.02
CA ASN A 15 -16.75 10.27 7.01
C ASN A 15 -16.14 9.17 7.90
N PHE A 16 -14.97 9.44 8.45
CA PHE A 16 -14.19 8.45 9.18
C PHE A 16 -14.98 7.96 10.39
N ASN A 17 -15.17 6.65 10.51
CA ASN A 17 -15.98 6.04 11.58
C ASN A 17 -17.39 6.65 11.73
N LYS A 18 -18.02 7.03 10.62
CA LYS A 18 -19.37 7.62 10.59
C LYS A 18 -19.51 8.95 11.35
N THR A 19 -18.41 9.68 11.56
CA THR A 19 -18.40 10.96 12.30
C THR A 19 -18.84 12.17 11.47
N GLY A 20 -19.05 12.00 10.17
CA GLY A 20 -19.26 13.08 9.20
C GLY A 20 -18.01 13.93 8.94
N LYS A 21 -16.84 13.50 9.44
CA LYS A 21 -15.59 14.26 9.38
C LYS A 21 -14.44 13.39 8.84
N PRO A 22 -13.38 14.01 8.26
CA PRO A 22 -12.16 13.29 7.92
C PRO A 22 -11.49 12.66 9.14
N ASN A 23 -10.62 11.67 8.92
CA ASN A 23 -9.82 11.09 9.99
C ASN A 23 -8.97 12.19 10.68
N PRO A 24 -9.13 12.43 12.00
CA PRO A 24 -8.44 13.51 12.69
C PRO A 24 -6.93 13.34 12.79
N THR A 25 -6.40 12.11 12.68
CA THR A 25 -4.95 11.84 12.76
C THR A 25 -4.24 11.99 11.41
N MET A 26 -4.98 12.19 10.32
CA MET A 26 -4.39 12.38 9.00
C MET A 26 -3.76 13.77 8.86
N ASN A 27 -2.57 13.84 8.26
CA ASN A 27 -1.92 15.11 7.93
C ASN A 27 -2.83 15.99 7.06
N LYS A 28 -3.05 17.25 7.47
CA LYS A 28 -3.98 18.18 6.81
C LYS A 28 -3.61 18.49 5.36
N THR A 29 -2.32 18.58 5.04
CA THR A 29 -1.85 18.83 3.67
C THR A 29 -2.11 17.61 2.81
N LEU A 30 -1.75 16.42 3.30
CA LEU A 30 -2.05 15.17 2.61
C LEU A 30 -3.56 14.97 2.40
N LEU A 31 -4.38 15.27 3.41
CA LEU A 31 -5.83 15.19 3.32
C LEU A 31 -6.36 16.04 2.17
N LYS A 32 -5.96 17.31 2.09
CA LYS A 32 -6.36 18.22 0.99
C LYS A 32 -5.94 17.66 -0.37
N ASP A 33 -4.71 17.15 -0.48
CA ASP A 33 -4.21 16.57 -1.74
C ASP A 33 -4.95 15.29 -2.15
N LEU A 34 -5.35 14.46 -1.18
CA LEU A 34 -6.13 13.25 -1.42
C LEU A 34 -7.58 13.59 -1.76
N GLN A 35 -8.20 14.58 -1.13
CA GLN A 35 -9.55 15.05 -1.46
C GLN A 35 -9.63 15.64 -2.87
N LYS A 36 -8.61 16.40 -3.30
CA LYS A 36 -8.51 16.89 -4.70
C LYS A 36 -8.44 15.73 -5.70
N ARG A 37 -7.72 14.67 -5.37
CA ARG A 37 -7.56 13.49 -6.23
C ARG A 37 -8.78 12.57 -6.18
N CYS A 38 -9.48 12.52 -5.05
CA CYS A 38 -10.67 11.71 -4.82
C CYS A 38 -11.84 12.60 -4.35
N PRO A 39 -12.41 13.46 -5.22
CA PRO A 39 -13.49 14.36 -4.84
C PRO A 39 -14.81 13.61 -4.59
N LEU A 40 -15.68 14.13 -3.71
CA LEU A 40 -17.06 13.67 -3.52
C LEU A 40 -17.95 14.08 -4.71
N ILE A 41 -17.81 13.37 -5.83
CA ILE A 41 -18.71 13.48 -7.00
C ILE A 41 -19.49 12.16 -7.12
N ASN A 42 -20.61 12.14 -7.85
CA ASN A 42 -21.47 10.97 -8.09
C ASN A 42 -20.83 9.58 -7.84
N LYS A 43 -21.33 8.88 -6.81
CA LYS A 43 -20.73 7.69 -6.17
C LYS A 43 -20.24 6.59 -7.13
N LYS A 44 -20.94 6.36 -8.26
CA LYS A 44 -20.58 5.30 -9.23
C LYS A 44 -19.27 5.57 -10.00
N ARG A 45 -18.98 6.83 -10.37
CA ARG A 45 -17.73 7.20 -11.06
C ARG A 45 -16.55 7.28 -10.08
N GLN A 46 -16.84 7.65 -8.84
CA GLN A 46 -15.87 7.86 -7.78
C GLN A 46 -15.16 6.57 -7.32
N SER A 47 -15.91 5.46 -7.19
CA SER A 47 -15.35 4.20 -6.69
C SER A 47 -14.33 3.57 -7.64
N GLN A 48 -14.40 3.88 -8.94
CA GLN A 48 -13.53 3.30 -9.96
C GLN A 48 -12.27 4.14 -10.21
N GLN A 49 -12.20 5.37 -9.72
CA GLN A 49 -11.04 6.23 -9.94
C GLN A 49 -9.80 5.66 -9.24
N LEU A 50 -8.76 5.40 -10.02
CA LEU A 50 -7.44 4.99 -9.55
C LEU A 50 -6.58 6.21 -9.27
N MET A 51 -5.79 6.14 -8.19
CA MET A 51 -4.79 7.14 -7.89
C MET A 51 -3.51 6.51 -7.33
N PHE A 52 -2.38 7.18 -7.56
CA PHE A 52 -1.10 6.81 -6.96
C PHE A 52 -0.99 7.43 -5.58
N LEU A 53 -0.79 6.59 -4.55
CA LEU A 53 -0.51 7.06 -3.18
C LEU A 53 0.86 7.73 -3.07
N ASN A 54 1.76 7.39 -3.99
CA ASN A 54 3.06 8.00 -4.11
C ASN A 54 3.19 8.66 -5.49
N PRO A 55 2.94 9.98 -5.58
CA PRO A 55 3.00 10.71 -6.85
C PRO A 55 4.43 10.83 -7.39
N ASP A 56 5.44 10.80 -6.52
CA ASP A 56 6.86 11.03 -6.86
C ASP A 56 7.42 9.97 -7.82
N ILE A 57 6.79 8.80 -7.82
CA ILE A 57 7.21 7.62 -8.61
C ILE A 57 6.06 7.09 -9.46
N ALA A 58 5.03 7.92 -9.67
CA ALA A 58 3.88 7.54 -10.49
C ALA A 58 4.37 7.12 -11.88
N LYS A 59 3.77 6.05 -12.42
CA LYS A 59 3.97 5.54 -13.79
C LYS A 59 5.33 4.91 -14.12
N THR A 60 6.35 5.01 -13.27
CA THR A 60 7.63 4.30 -13.50
C THR A 60 7.64 2.87 -12.99
N TYR A 61 6.78 2.56 -12.01
CA TYR A 61 6.67 1.25 -11.34
C TYR A 61 8.00 0.73 -10.77
N ARG A 62 9.01 1.59 -10.60
CA ARG A 62 10.30 1.21 -10.03
C ARG A 62 10.19 1.04 -8.52
N LEU A 63 10.81 -0.01 -8.00
CA LEU A 63 11.02 -0.15 -6.56
C LEU A 63 12.03 0.90 -6.10
N ASN A 64 11.72 1.58 -5.01
CA ASN A 64 12.56 2.59 -4.36
C ASN A 64 12.13 2.72 -2.90
N ASN A 65 12.85 3.52 -2.12
CA ASN A 65 12.55 3.74 -0.71
C ASN A 65 11.64 4.93 -0.41
N THR A 66 11.06 5.59 -1.42
CA THR A 66 10.22 6.78 -1.19
C THR A 66 8.97 6.46 -0.38
N TYR A 67 8.52 5.20 -0.33
CA TYR A 67 7.48 4.76 0.60
C TYR A 67 7.84 5.09 2.06
N TYR A 68 9.00 4.63 2.53
CA TYR A 68 9.45 4.85 3.92
C TYR A 68 9.76 6.32 4.19
N LYS A 69 10.37 7.04 3.23
CA LYS A 69 10.56 8.51 3.33
C LYS A 69 9.24 9.26 3.54
N ARG A 70 8.16 8.81 2.88
CA ARG A 70 6.83 9.41 3.03
C ARG A 70 6.15 9.04 4.35
N VAL A 71 6.44 7.86 4.90
CA VAL A 71 5.99 7.48 6.25
C VAL A 71 6.59 8.43 7.28
N LEU A 72 7.92 8.60 7.29
CA LEU A 72 8.64 9.50 8.20
C LEU A 72 8.20 10.97 8.11
N THR A 73 7.82 11.41 6.91
CA THR A 73 7.40 12.81 6.67
C THR A 73 5.89 13.04 6.79
N ASN A 74 5.12 12.07 7.32
CA ASN A 74 3.66 12.14 7.44
C ASN A 74 2.92 12.42 6.11
N LYS A 75 3.47 11.90 5.01
CA LYS A 75 2.95 12.01 3.63
C LYS A 75 2.41 10.69 3.08
N SER A 76 2.22 9.68 3.92
CA SER A 76 1.51 8.43 3.57
C SER A 76 0.16 8.34 4.31
N LEU A 77 -0.67 7.35 3.96
CA LEU A 77 -1.96 7.13 4.65
C LEU A 77 -1.74 6.71 6.10
N GLU A 78 -2.60 7.15 7.01
CA GLU A 78 -2.50 6.89 8.47
C GLU A 78 -2.16 5.44 8.83
N VAL A 79 -2.76 4.44 8.18
CA VAL A 79 -2.45 3.02 8.41
C VAL A 79 -0.96 2.68 8.21
N ASN A 80 -0.27 3.40 7.32
CA ASN A 80 1.16 3.26 7.09
C ASN A 80 2.00 4.07 8.10
N GLN A 81 1.45 5.13 8.70
CA GLN A 81 2.12 5.84 9.81
C GLN A 81 2.26 4.96 11.06
N GLN A 82 1.47 3.90 11.18
CA GLN A 82 1.53 2.98 12.31
C GLN A 82 2.88 2.26 12.41
N LEU A 83 3.67 2.21 11.32
CA LEU A 83 5.07 1.75 11.34
C LEU A 83 5.98 2.59 12.22
N LEU A 84 5.53 3.75 12.70
CA LEU A 84 6.30 4.61 13.59
C LEU A 84 5.92 4.44 15.07
N TYR A 85 4.93 3.59 15.38
CA TYR A 85 4.39 3.48 16.74
C TYR A 85 5.21 2.55 17.63
N ASP A 86 5.80 1.51 17.04
CA ASP A 86 6.69 0.57 17.72
C ASP A 86 8.15 0.87 17.37
N SER A 87 9.04 0.81 18.38
CA SER A 87 10.45 1.19 18.24
C SER A 87 11.15 0.40 17.15
N ASP A 88 10.91 -0.92 17.09
CA ASP A 88 11.60 -1.79 16.14
C ASP A 88 11.15 -1.46 14.71
N THR A 89 9.84 -1.28 14.52
CA THR A 89 9.30 -0.90 13.20
C THR A 89 9.72 0.49 12.75
N ASN A 90 9.92 1.41 13.71
CA ASN A 90 10.39 2.75 13.44
C ASN A 90 11.85 2.73 12.99
N ASP A 91 12.71 1.98 13.67
CA ASP A 91 14.13 1.83 13.31
C ASP A 91 14.30 1.25 11.90
N PHE A 92 13.54 0.20 11.55
CA PHE A 92 13.52 -0.31 10.18
C PHE A 92 12.99 0.71 9.18
N THR A 93 11.99 1.51 9.56
CA THR A 93 11.43 2.55 8.70
C THR A 93 12.46 3.64 8.41
N ASP A 94 13.23 4.07 9.41
CA ASP A 94 14.34 5.02 9.23
C ASP A 94 15.45 4.42 8.37
N GLN A 95 15.91 3.22 8.70
CA GLN A 95 16.96 2.53 7.94
C GLN A 95 16.57 2.40 6.46
N TYR A 96 15.36 1.93 6.16
CA TYR A 96 14.91 1.74 4.80
C TYR A 96 14.69 3.06 4.06
N ALA A 97 14.28 4.13 4.75
CA ALA A 97 14.17 5.46 4.16
C ALA A 97 15.54 6.04 3.76
N ASN A 98 16.59 5.76 4.54
CA ASN A 98 17.94 6.30 4.32
C ASN A 98 18.77 5.42 3.37
N TYR A 99 18.62 4.09 3.44
CA TYR A 99 19.46 3.12 2.72
C TYR A 99 18.59 2.20 1.84
N PHE A 100 18.52 2.52 0.55
CA PHE A 100 17.68 1.75 -0.39
C PHE A 100 18.15 0.28 -0.54
N GLU A 101 19.46 0.01 -0.47
CA GLU A 101 19.97 -1.35 -0.59
C GLU A 101 19.57 -2.25 0.58
N ASP A 102 19.50 -1.70 1.81
CA ASP A 102 19.01 -2.44 2.97
C ASP A 102 17.54 -2.80 2.81
N PHE A 103 16.72 -1.84 2.34
CA PHE A 103 15.33 -2.13 1.99
C PHE A 103 15.26 -3.22 0.91
N ARG A 104 16.04 -3.10 -0.17
CA ARG A 104 16.01 -4.06 -1.28
C ARG A 104 16.38 -5.47 -0.81
N ARG A 105 17.38 -5.60 0.07
CA ARG A 105 17.80 -6.87 0.68
C ARG A 105 16.72 -7.44 1.59
N GLY A 106 16.18 -6.63 2.50
CA GLY A 106 15.12 -7.03 3.43
C GLY A 106 13.84 -7.43 2.71
N PHE A 107 13.47 -6.69 1.66
CA PHE A 107 12.35 -7.01 0.79
C PHE A 107 12.57 -8.35 0.07
N GLY A 108 13.74 -8.57 -0.54
CA GLY A 108 14.07 -9.83 -1.20
C GLY A 108 13.93 -11.04 -0.26
N LEU A 109 14.52 -10.95 0.93
CA LEU A 109 14.42 -12.02 1.94
C LEU A 109 12.97 -12.27 2.37
N SER A 110 12.20 -11.20 2.59
CA SER A 110 10.79 -11.28 3.00
C SER A 110 9.93 -11.95 1.93
N ILE A 111 10.11 -11.60 0.65
CA ILE A 111 9.35 -12.21 -0.46
C ILE A 111 9.73 -13.68 -0.64
N THR A 112 11.01 -14.04 -0.49
CA THR A 112 11.44 -15.47 -0.51
C THR A 112 10.76 -16.27 0.60
N ARG A 113 10.72 -15.75 1.83
CA ARG A 113 10.04 -16.42 2.96
C ARG A 113 8.54 -16.53 2.72
N MET A 114 7.90 -15.46 2.26
CA MET A 114 6.48 -15.44 1.93
C MET A 114 6.13 -16.47 0.85
N GLY A 115 6.98 -16.64 -0.17
CA GLY A 115 6.81 -17.63 -1.23
C GLY A 115 6.90 -19.09 -0.75
N GLY A 116 7.43 -19.34 0.46
CA GLY A 116 7.51 -20.67 1.06
C GLY A 116 6.30 -21.06 1.91
N ILE A 117 5.31 -20.18 2.11
CA ILE A 117 4.17 -20.44 2.98
C ILE A 117 3.24 -21.48 2.34
N GLN A 118 3.06 -22.62 3.03
CA GLN A 118 2.06 -23.65 2.71
C GLN A 118 2.07 -24.14 1.24
N VAL A 119 3.26 -24.21 0.64
CA VAL A 119 3.43 -24.66 -0.75
C VAL A 119 3.11 -26.15 -0.92
N LEU A 120 2.50 -26.49 -2.06
CA LEU A 120 2.28 -27.88 -2.46
C LEU A 120 3.56 -28.41 -3.11
N THR A 121 4.08 -29.53 -2.60
CA THR A 121 5.34 -30.14 -3.04
C THR A 121 5.17 -31.63 -3.38
N GLY A 122 6.11 -32.17 -4.15
CA GLY A 122 6.09 -33.57 -4.58
C GLY A 122 4.87 -33.86 -5.45
N LYS A 123 4.08 -34.86 -5.06
CA LYS A 123 2.86 -35.27 -5.77
C LYS A 123 1.58 -34.55 -5.28
N LYS A 124 1.71 -33.57 -4.37
CA LYS A 124 0.56 -32.78 -3.90
C LYS A 124 0.19 -31.72 -4.93
N GLY A 125 -1.09 -31.65 -5.31
CA GLY A 125 -1.59 -30.69 -6.31
C GLY A 125 -1.33 -31.15 -7.74
N GLU A 126 -1.27 -30.19 -8.66
CA GLU A 126 -1.04 -30.42 -10.09
C GLU A 126 -0.30 -29.26 -10.75
N ILE A 127 0.37 -29.52 -11.86
CA ILE A 127 0.86 -28.47 -12.76
C ILE A 127 -0.30 -28.09 -13.69
N ARG A 128 -0.90 -26.91 -13.44
CA ARG A 128 -2.04 -26.44 -14.24
C ARG A 128 -1.59 -26.05 -15.65
N ARG A 129 -2.30 -26.55 -16.66
CA ARG A 129 -2.12 -26.11 -18.06
C ARG A 129 -2.76 -24.75 -18.33
N ASN A 130 -3.79 -24.41 -17.55
CA ASN A 130 -4.45 -23.12 -17.57
C ASN A 130 -4.68 -22.68 -16.12
N CYS A 131 -4.07 -21.57 -15.69
CA CYS A 131 -4.17 -21.11 -14.29
C CYS A 131 -5.61 -20.86 -13.81
N ARG A 132 -6.55 -20.60 -14.74
CA ARG A 132 -7.95 -20.27 -14.45
C ARG A 132 -8.82 -21.50 -14.13
N VAL A 133 -8.40 -22.71 -14.50
CA VAL A 133 -9.20 -23.93 -14.31
C VAL A 133 -8.35 -25.10 -13.82
N ARG A 134 -8.94 -26.01 -13.06
CA ARG A 134 -8.31 -27.30 -12.71
C ARG A 134 -8.16 -28.15 -13.98
N ASN A 135 -7.13 -28.97 -14.08
CA ASN A 135 -7.08 -29.95 -15.18
C ASN A 135 -8.27 -30.92 -15.05
N LYS A 136 -8.72 -31.43 -16.20
CA LYS A 136 -9.73 -32.49 -16.23
C LYS A 136 -9.09 -33.78 -15.72
N SER A 137 -9.84 -34.50 -14.90
CA SER A 137 -9.50 -35.86 -14.45
C SER A 137 -9.55 -36.83 -15.61
#